data_AF-A0A365KY16-F1
#
_entry.id   AF-A0A365KY16-F1
#
_cell.length_a   1.000
_cell.length_b   1.000
_cell.length_c   1.000
_cell.angle_alpha   90.00
_cell.angle_beta   90.00
_cell.angle_gamma   90.00
#
_symmetry.space_group_name_H-M   'P 1'
#
loop_
_entity.id
_entity.type
_entity.pdbx_description
1 polymer ?
#
loop_
_entity_poly.entity_id
_entity_poly.type
_entity_poly.pdbx_seq_one_letter_code
_entity_poly.pdbx_strand_id
1 'polypeptide(L)'
;MKVLRKVVILSVLFLGFSIGSYWLIFSQGLVSGILISFMLLVLCVAGLAFSLYGLESGQLEKIWLKSRMEVAALLILTVYLSSAIGLFAVANSFLEAKELTKNFSAAEKTQMLASSLWNSNSTSSTIGSIEKNGVVYSFTASTKNEIDKIDAFLEEEKARIADFYGNTEMGGLTIVFHDDFDTLSKASGYEEAMGYYDYYSQEIHLVPDDYSWDIILLHEYSHYQSHLYSQKYGLSETRLPLWFEEGVADYLAGETSDWYVLEDVEVTDFKLLDYDYSFHNTYSRNYDPYVQSFLAVESLVNDHGEELLPTFLSAKMPSEFYAMLEEATGMELAEFQKTFLDSMIEESTAEQEKYDAAYEAMEKRKYEEAAKIIDELKENASEEDLNHLTWMQTDLYLMQDQFDEAIVFMQDRLENGNSDYRLDDLMTLAEIYLLVDPEVSLELVREADVVAMEDENMEFGYYDMEAYLEAYELINSSSPYEGYMILLEEELIYNETIIEKIDEKVAEEFPEAS
;
A
#
# COMPACT_ATOMS: atom_id res chain seq x y z
N MET A 1 -52.46 41.51 3.49
CA MET A 1 -51.23 42.24 3.89
C MET A 1 -50.77 41.95 5.33
N LYS A 2 -51.61 42.10 6.37
CA LYS A 2 -51.19 41.86 7.77
C LYS A 2 -50.73 40.41 8.05
N VAL A 3 -51.45 39.42 7.52
CA VAL A 3 -51.09 37.99 7.63
C VAL A 3 -49.75 37.72 6.96
N LEU A 4 -49.58 38.15 5.70
CA LEU A 4 -48.34 37.97 4.94
C LEU A 4 -47.11 38.55 5.67
N ARG A 5 -47.23 39.75 6.24
CA ARG A 5 -46.15 40.36 7.02
C ARG A 5 -45.74 39.49 8.22
N LYS A 6 -46.70 38.89 8.93
CA LYS A 6 -46.38 38.00 10.06
C LYS A 6 -45.75 36.69 9.60
N VAL A 7 -46.21 36.12 8.49
CA VAL A 7 -45.61 34.92 7.90
C VAL A 7 -44.15 35.21 7.55
N VAL A 8 -43.86 36.34 6.90
CA VAL A 8 -42.47 36.75 6.60
C VAL A 8 -41.63 36.90 7.86
N ILE A 9 -42.17 37.53 8.91
CA ILE A 9 -41.46 37.66 10.20
C ILE A 9 -41.17 36.28 10.80
N LEU A 10 -42.15 35.37 10.81
CA LEU A 10 -41.95 34.00 11.28
C LEU A 10 -40.90 33.26 10.45
N SER A 11 -40.94 33.37 9.12
CA SER A 11 -39.93 32.76 8.25
C SER A 11 -38.52 33.25 8.55
N VAL A 12 -38.33 34.55 8.74
CA VAL A 12 -37.02 35.13 9.11
C VAL A 12 -36.55 34.61 10.48
N LEU A 13 -37.45 34.53 11.45
CA LEU A 13 -37.13 33.98 12.78
C LEU A 13 -36.71 32.51 12.72
N PHE A 14 -37.47 31.69 11.99
CA PHE A 14 -37.17 30.26 11.83
C PHE A 14 -35.90 30.00 11.03
N LEU A 15 -35.60 30.85 10.03
CA LEU A 15 -34.31 30.81 9.34
C LEU A 15 -33.16 31.14 10.31
N GLY A 16 -33.33 32.16 11.14
CA GLY A 16 -32.37 32.49 12.20
C GLY A 16 -32.16 31.35 13.20
N PHE A 17 -33.24 30.68 13.63
CA PHE A 17 -33.15 29.50 14.49
C PHE A 17 -32.46 28.32 13.78
N SER A 18 -32.70 28.13 12.48
CA SER A 18 -32.02 27.10 11.70
C SER A 18 -30.51 27.34 11.64
N ILE A 19 -30.08 28.58 11.34
CA ILE A 19 -28.66 28.96 11.31
C ILE A 19 -28.04 28.85 12.71
N GLY A 20 -28.74 29.30 13.75
CA GLY A 20 -28.28 29.19 15.12
C GLY A 20 -28.15 27.73 15.58
N SER A 21 -29.09 26.87 15.20
CA SER A 21 -29.06 25.44 15.51
C SER A 21 -27.90 24.75 14.79
N TYR A 22 -27.65 25.10 13.52
CA TYR A 22 -26.49 24.61 12.76
C TYR A 22 -25.19 24.88 13.53
N TRP A 23 -24.91 26.15 13.85
CA TRP A 23 -23.69 26.54 14.57
C TRP A 23 -23.58 25.89 15.95
N LEU A 24 -24.70 25.80 16.65
CA LEU A 24 -24.73 25.26 18.01
C LEU A 24 -24.56 23.74 18.05
N ILE A 25 -24.98 23.01 17.00
CA ILE A 25 -24.73 21.57 16.86
C ILE A 25 -23.31 21.32 16.36
N PHE A 26 -22.88 22.01 15.30
CA PHE A 26 -21.58 21.77 14.65
C PHE A 26 -20.37 22.22 15.48
N SER A 27 -20.57 23.10 16.45
CA SER A 27 -19.51 23.51 17.39
C SER A 27 -19.24 22.50 18.51
N GLN A 28 -19.94 21.36 18.50
CA GLN A 28 -19.90 20.38 19.59
C GLN A 28 -19.43 19.04 19.06
N GLY A 29 -18.73 18.28 19.90
CA GLY A 29 -18.36 16.90 19.60
C GLY A 29 -19.58 15.97 19.53
N LEU A 30 -19.38 14.72 19.12
CA LEU A 30 -20.44 13.72 18.87
C LEU A 30 -21.55 13.70 19.95
N VAL A 31 -21.19 13.38 21.20
CA VAL A 31 -22.16 13.17 22.30
C VAL A 31 -22.94 14.45 22.61
N SER A 32 -22.24 15.57 22.73
CA SER A 32 -22.84 16.88 23.03
C SER A 32 -23.74 17.36 21.90
N GLY A 33 -23.32 17.16 20.64
CA GLY A 33 -24.10 17.50 19.45
C GLY A 33 -25.41 16.72 19.36
N ILE A 34 -25.39 15.41 19.64
CA ILE A 34 -26.60 14.58 19.70
C ILE A 34 -27.55 15.06 20.81
N LEU A 35 -27.03 15.30 22.02
CA LEU A 35 -27.83 15.70 23.17
C LEU A 35 -28.50 17.06 22.94
N ILE A 36 -27.77 18.02 22.39
CA ILE A 36 -28.28 19.32 21.99
C ILE A 36 -29.37 19.20 20.92
N SER A 37 -29.12 18.39 19.88
CA SER A 37 -30.08 18.17 18.79
C SER A 37 -31.37 17.56 19.32
N PHE A 38 -31.27 16.58 20.24
CA PHE A 38 -32.42 15.98 20.91
C PHE A 38 -33.23 17.01 21.70
N MET A 39 -32.58 17.88 22.47
CA MET A 39 -33.25 18.96 23.21
C MET A 39 -34.00 19.91 22.28
N LEU A 40 -33.38 20.31 21.17
CA LEU A 40 -34.01 21.19 20.17
C LEU A 40 -35.20 20.51 19.48
N LEU A 41 -35.12 19.20 19.19
CA LEU A 41 -36.22 18.43 18.62
C LEU A 41 -37.41 18.32 19.59
N VAL A 42 -37.17 18.12 20.89
CA VAL A 42 -38.23 18.13 21.91
C VAL A 42 -38.98 19.47 21.93
N LEU A 43 -38.27 20.59 21.80
CA LEU A 43 -38.89 21.91 21.68
C LEU A 43 -39.74 22.03 20.40
N CYS A 44 -39.26 21.48 19.28
CA CYS A 44 -40.02 21.46 18.04
C CYS A 44 -41.29 20.61 18.14
N VAL A 45 -41.24 19.45 18.82
CA VAL A 45 -42.43 18.61 19.08
C VAL A 45 -43.47 19.37 19.91
N ALA A 46 -43.03 20.12 20.93
CA ALA A 46 -43.93 20.99 21.68
C ALA A 46 -44.53 22.10 20.79
N GLY A 47 -43.74 22.69 19.89
CA GLY A 47 -44.20 23.65 18.89
C GLY A 47 -45.21 23.07 17.90
N LEU A 48 -45.02 21.82 17.46
CA LEU A 48 -45.95 21.10 16.60
C LEU A 48 -47.28 20.86 17.31
N ALA A 49 -47.25 20.32 18.53
CA ALA A 49 -48.44 20.09 19.35
C ALA A 49 -49.22 21.39 19.59
N PHE A 50 -48.52 22.49 19.90
CA PHE A 50 -49.11 23.81 20.08
C PHE A 50 -49.74 24.35 18.79
N SER A 51 -49.10 24.11 17.65
CA SER A 51 -49.61 24.52 16.33
C SER A 51 -50.85 23.73 15.92
N LEU A 52 -50.88 22.42 16.19
CA LEU A 52 -52.04 21.56 15.94
C LEU A 52 -53.24 21.99 16.78
N TYR A 53 -53.04 22.25 18.08
CA TYR A 53 -54.07 22.81 18.95
C TYR A 53 -54.60 24.15 18.44
N GLY A 54 -53.71 25.01 17.93
CA GLY A 54 -54.08 26.29 17.36
C GLY A 54 -54.89 26.20 16.06
N LEU A 55 -54.66 25.17 15.25
CA LEU A 55 -55.43 24.91 14.03
C LEU A 55 -56.85 24.50 14.37
N GLU A 56 -57.02 23.60 15.34
CA GLU A 56 -58.32 23.17 15.86
C GLU A 56 -59.09 24.36 16.46
N SER A 57 -58.43 25.13 17.34
CA SER A 57 -58.99 26.32 18.00
C SER A 57 -59.22 27.51 17.05
N GLY A 58 -58.66 27.46 15.83
CA GLY A 58 -58.75 28.51 14.81
C GLY A 58 -57.80 29.71 15.01
N GLN A 59 -57.18 29.84 16.18
CA GLN A 59 -56.24 30.91 16.53
C GLN A 59 -55.36 30.54 17.74
N LEU A 60 -54.25 31.25 17.91
CA LEU A 60 -53.37 31.23 19.09
C LEU A 60 -53.15 32.67 19.58
N GLU A 61 -54.15 33.22 20.26
CA GLU A 61 -54.14 34.63 20.69
C GLU A 61 -52.96 35.00 21.59
N LYS A 62 -52.51 34.05 22.46
CA LYS A 62 -51.40 34.27 23.39
C LYS A 62 -50.07 34.60 22.70
N ILE A 63 -49.85 34.08 21.48
CA ILE A 63 -48.67 34.38 20.64
C ILE A 63 -49.03 35.25 19.43
N TRP A 64 -50.17 35.93 19.50
CA TRP A 64 -50.64 36.92 18.52
C TRP A 64 -50.93 36.37 17.12
N LEU A 65 -51.18 35.06 16.98
CA LEU A 65 -51.65 34.44 15.75
C LEU A 65 -53.19 34.39 15.77
N LYS A 66 -53.85 35.17 14.92
CA LYS A 66 -55.31 35.41 14.94
C LYS A 66 -56.05 34.73 13.79
N SER A 67 -55.38 33.90 13.01
CA SER A 67 -56.03 33.19 11.90
C SER A 67 -55.42 31.81 11.69
N ARG A 68 -56.22 30.88 11.16
CA ARG A 68 -55.77 29.54 10.78
C ARG A 68 -54.57 29.55 9.84
N MET A 69 -54.48 30.51 8.93
CA MET A 69 -53.34 30.64 8.02
C MET A 69 -52.04 31.01 8.76
N GLU A 70 -52.13 31.86 9.78
CA GLU A 70 -50.96 32.22 10.62
C GLU A 70 -50.49 31.02 11.44
N VAL A 71 -51.42 30.20 11.95
CA VAL A 71 -51.07 28.97 12.68
C VAL A 71 -50.55 27.87 11.74
N ALA A 72 -51.13 27.72 10.55
CA ALA A 72 -50.64 26.79 9.53
C ALA A 72 -49.19 27.12 9.11
N ALA A 73 -48.87 28.41 8.97
CA ALA A 73 -47.50 28.84 8.69
C ALA A 73 -46.54 28.47 9.83
N LEU A 74 -46.94 28.64 11.10
CA LEU A 74 -46.15 28.20 12.24
C LEU A 74 -45.91 26.68 12.21
N LEU A 75 -46.94 25.88 11.89
CA LEU A 75 -46.82 24.43 11.76
C LEU A 75 -45.77 24.05 10.70
N ILE A 76 -45.91 24.60 9.48
CA ILE A 76 -44.99 24.31 8.36
C ILE A 76 -43.55 24.69 8.72
N LEU A 77 -43.35 25.86 9.31
CA LEU A 77 -42.02 26.32 9.73
C LEU A 77 -41.43 25.47 10.86
N THR A 78 -42.26 24.92 11.75
CA THR A 78 -41.82 24.00 12.80
C THR A 78 -41.41 22.65 12.23
N VAL A 79 -42.15 22.12 11.25
CA VAL A 79 -41.73 20.91 10.50
C VAL A 79 -40.40 21.16 9.81
N TYR A 80 -40.25 22.27 9.08
CA TYR A 80 -39.00 22.66 8.43
C TYR A 80 -37.82 22.68 9.41
N LEU A 81 -37.96 23.36 10.55
CA LEU A 81 -36.88 23.47 11.53
C LEU A 81 -36.54 22.11 12.16
N SER A 82 -37.54 21.27 12.41
CA SER A 82 -37.33 19.91 12.92
C SER A 82 -36.52 19.07 11.94
N SER A 83 -36.88 19.12 10.65
CA SER A 83 -36.15 18.43 9.58
C SER A 83 -34.72 18.95 9.45
N ALA A 84 -34.51 20.26 9.49
CA ALA A 84 -33.18 20.86 9.44
C ALA A 84 -32.29 20.43 10.62
N ILE A 85 -32.82 20.47 11.86
CA ILE A 85 -32.11 20.00 13.05
C ILE A 85 -31.77 18.51 12.94
N GLY A 86 -32.71 17.69 12.47
CA GLY A 86 -32.47 16.26 12.24
C GLY A 86 -31.34 16.01 11.24
N LEU A 87 -31.32 16.72 10.12
CA LEU A 87 -30.23 16.65 9.15
C LEU A 87 -28.90 17.11 9.74
N PHE A 88 -28.87 18.20 10.51
CA PHE A 88 -27.66 18.68 11.16
C PHE A 88 -27.12 17.67 12.19
N ALA A 89 -28.00 17.01 12.94
CA ALA A 89 -27.62 15.99 13.91
C ALA A 89 -26.98 14.79 13.22
N VAL A 90 -27.59 14.31 12.13
CA VAL A 90 -27.06 13.19 11.32
C VAL A 90 -25.71 13.58 10.71
N ALA A 91 -25.62 14.73 10.05
CA ALA A 91 -24.39 15.20 9.42
C ALA A 91 -23.25 15.39 10.44
N ASN A 92 -23.52 16.03 11.58
CA ASN A 92 -22.52 16.18 12.65
C ASN A 92 -22.08 14.83 13.21
N SER A 93 -23.01 13.88 13.37
CA SER A 93 -22.69 12.55 13.89
C SER A 93 -21.82 11.76 12.92
N PHE A 94 -22.11 11.85 11.62
CA PHE A 94 -21.30 11.22 10.58
C PHE A 94 -19.87 11.78 10.54
N LEU A 95 -19.73 13.10 10.55
CA LEU A 95 -18.40 13.75 10.53
C LEU A 95 -17.58 13.44 11.78
N GLU A 96 -18.19 13.51 12.96
CA GLU A 96 -17.49 13.23 14.22
C GLU A 96 -17.23 11.73 14.43
N ALA A 97 -17.98 10.86 13.76
CA ALA A 97 -17.71 9.42 13.78
C ALA A 97 -16.52 9.04 12.88
N LYS A 98 -16.17 9.87 11.88
CA LYS A 98 -14.99 9.63 11.02
C LYS A 98 -13.67 9.80 11.76
N GLU A 99 -13.58 10.72 12.73
CA GLU A 99 -12.37 10.96 13.52
C GLU A 99 -12.74 11.27 14.98
N LEU A 100 -12.96 10.22 15.79
CA LEU A 100 -13.41 10.34 17.19
C LEU A 100 -12.40 11.03 18.12
N THR A 101 -11.14 11.16 17.68
CA THR A 101 -10.03 11.75 18.45
C THR A 101 -9.82 13.24 18.16
N LYS A 102 -10.36 13.77 17.06
CA LYS A 102 -10.18 15.16 16.65
C LYS A 102 -11.43 15.98 16.94
N ASN A 103 -11.25 17.05 17.72
CA ASN A 103 -12.33 18.02 17.91
C ASN A 103 -12.38 18.96 16.71
N PHE A 104 -13.26 18.69 15.76
CA PHE A 104 -13.48 19.58 14.63
C PHE A 104 -14.25 20.82 15.05
N SER A 105 -13.75 21.97 14.64
CA SER A 105 -14.52 23.22 14.67
C SER A 105 -15.69 23.15 13.69
N ALA A 106 -16.71 23.98 13.94
CA ALA A 106 -17.83 24.11 13.02
C ALA A 106 -17.39 24.53 11.60
N ALA A 107 -16.29 25.29 11.48
CA ALA A 107 -15.77 25.72 10.18
C ALA A 107 -15.16 24.55 9.41
N GLU A 108 -14.36 23.70 10.06
CA GLU A 108 -13.78 22.50 9.45
C GLU A 108 -14.86 21.52 9.00
N LYS A 109 -15.85 21.25 9.86
CA LYS A 109 -17.01 20.41 9.48
C LYS A 109 -17.79 20.99 8.29
N THR A 110 -17.94 22.31 8.25
CA THR A 110 -18.58 22.99 7.10
C THR A 110 -17.74 22.79 5.84
N GLN A 111 -16.42 22.91 5.95
CA GLN A 111 -15.50 22.69 4.85
C GLN A 111 -15.53 21.23 4.37
N MET A 112 -15.57 20.25 5.27
CA MET A 112 -15.68 18.82 4.94
C MET A 112 -16.99 18.48 4.22
N LEU A 113 -18.11 19.08 4.62
CA LEU A 113 -19.38 18.91 3.91
C LEU A 113 -19.38 19.65 2.57
N ALA A 114 -18.81 20.86 2.54
CA ALA A 114 -18.69 21.63 1.31
C ALA A 114 -17.76 20.93 0.32
N SER A 115 -16.64 20.38 0.78
CA SER A 115 -15.72 19.59 -0.04
C SER A 115 -16.39 18.30 -0.48
N SER A 116 -17.08 17.55 0.36
CA SER A 116 -17.82 16.35 -0.10
C SER A 116 -18.90 16.68 -1.15
N LEU A 117 -19.56 17.84 -1.05
CA LEU A 117 -20.58 18.28 -2.02
C LEU A 117 -20.02 18.98 -3.27
N TRP A 118 -18.78 19.47 -3.23
CA TRP A 118 -18.16 20.26 -4.31
C TRP A 118 -16.99 19.52 -4.98
N ASN A 119 -16.27 18.70 -4.23
CA ASN A 119 -15.28 17.70 -4.65
C ASN A 119 -15.92 16.37 -5.06
N SER A 120 -17.25 16.25 -5.13
CA SER A 120 -17.84 15.24 -6.03
C SER A 120 -17.55 15.55 -7.50
N ASN A 121 -16.94 16.71 -7.77
CA ASN A 121 -16.14 17.01 -8.95
C ASN A 121 -14.66 17.17 -8.52
N SER A 122 -14.06 16.17 -7.89
CA SER A 122 -12.61 16.04 -7.82
C SER A 122 -12.12 15.78 -9.24
N THR A 123 -12.16 16.83 -10.06
CA THR A 123 -11.24 16.95 -11.17
C THR A 123 -9.85 16.89 -10.55
N SER A 124 -9.31 15.68 -10.49
CA SER A 124 -7.94 15.45 -10.92
C SER A 124 -7.65 16.39 -12.10
N SER A 125 -6.42 16.84 -12.23
CA SER A 125 -5.91 17.57 -13.40
C SER A 125 -6.03 16.76 -14.71
N THR A 126 -6.91 15.74 -14.75
CA THR A 126 -7.19 14.90 -15.89
C THR A 126 -7.62 15.75 -17.07
N ILE A 127 -6.85 15.62 -18.13
CA ILE A 127 -7.07 16.34 -19.38
C ILE A 127 -7.84 15.48 -20.39
N GLY A 128 -8.01 14.19 -20.11
CA GLY A 128 -8.73 13.25 -20.94
C GLY A 128 -8.79 11.84 -20.34
N SER A 129 -9.48 10.96 -21.06
CA SER A 129 -9.52 9.53 -20.77
C SER A 129 -9.43 8.69 -22.05
N ILE A 130 -8.91 7.48 -21.92
CA ILE A 130 -8.80 6.47 -22.99
C ILE A 130 -9.35 5.16 -22.45
N GLU A 131 -10.16 4.46 -23.23
CA GLU A 131 -10.62 3.11 -22.91
C GLU A 131 -9.74 2.08 -23.63
N LYS A 132 -9.20 1.12 -22.88
CA LYS A 132 -8.37 0.02 -23.40
C LYS A 132 -8.70 -1.24 -22.61
N ASN A 133 -8.88 -2.36 -23.32
CA ASN A 133 -9.25 -3.67 -22.77
C ASN A 133 -10.40 -3.68 -21.73
N GLY A 134 -11.36 -2.76 -21.86
CA GLY A 134 -12.51 -2.67 -20.95
C GLY A 134 -12.28 -1.84 -19.68
N VAL A 135 -11.11 -1.21 -19.54
CA VAL A 135 -10.73 -0.29 -18.47
C VAL A 135 -10.65 1.14 -19.02
N VAL A 136 -11.16 2.11 -18.27
CA VAL A 136 -11.05 3.54 -18.60
C VAL A 136 -9.87 4.14 -17.85
N TYR A 137 -8.87 4.61 -18.56
CA TYR A 137 -7.73 5.32 -17.98
C TYR A 137 -7.95 6.82 -18.07
N SER A 138 -8.04 7.50 -16.94
CA SER A 138 -8.09 8.96 -16.84
C SER A 138 -6.71 9.50 -16.49
N PHE A 139 -6.18 10.41 -17.32
CA PHE A 139 -4.78 10.82 -17.27
C PHE A 139 -4.58 12.33 -17.33
N THR A 140 -3.42 12.77 -16.86
CA THR A 140 -2.90 14.14 -16.97
C THR A 140 -2.01 14.28 -18.21
N ALA A 141 -1.49 15.48 -18.48
CA ALA A 141 -0.58 15.67 -19.61
C ALA A 141 0.72 14.86 -19.48
N SER A 142 1.20 14.68 -18.25
CA SER A 142 2.45 13.99 -17.88
C SER A 142 2.28 12.47 -17.94
N THR A 143 1.17 11.95 -17.43
CA THR A 143 0.98 10.51 -17.17
C THR A 143 0.41 9.72 -18.34
N LYS A 144 0.09 10.39 -19.46
CA LYS A 144 -0.55 9.75 -20.61
C LYS A 144 0.28 8.59 -21.19
N ASN A 145 1.60 8.70 -21.17
CA ASN A 145 2.48 7.70 -21.78
C ASN A 145 2.57 6.41 -20.95
N GLU A 146 2.19 6.45 -19.67
CA GLU A 146 2.22 5.29 -18.78
C GLU A 146 1.08 4.30 -19.02
N ILE A 147 0.03 4.72 -19.75
CA ILE A 147 -1.18 3.90 -19.98
C ILE A 147 -0.83 2.56 -20.62
N ASP A 148 0.06 2.55 -21.62
CA ASP A 148 0.36 1.31 -22.35
C ASP A 148 1.13 0.30 -21.48
N LYS A 149 2.03 0.78 -20.60
CA LYS A 149 2.78 -0.02 -19.62
C LYS A 149 1.81 -0.66 -18.61
N ILE A 150 0.98 0.18 -17.97
CA ILE A 150 0.04 -0.24 -16.93
C ILE A 150 -1.02 -1.18 -17.47
N ASP A 151 -1.57 -0.89 -18.66
CA ASP A 151 -2.56 -1.74 -19.28
C ASP A 151 -2.00 -3.10 -19.68
N ALA A 152 -0.77 -3.16 -20.20
CA ALA A 152 -0.14 -4.44 -20.55
C ALA A 152 0.04 -5.33 -19.31
N PHE A 153 0.57 -4.77 -18.22
CA PHE A 153 0.76 -5.48 -16.96
C PHE A 153 -0.57 -5.93 -16.34
N LEU A 154 -1.57 -5.04 -16.29
CA LEU A 154 -2.89 -5.41 -15.78
C LEU A 154 -3.54 -6.52 -16.62
N GLU A 155 -3.38 -6.52 -17.94
CA GLU A 155 -3.90 -7.60 -18.79
C GLU A 155 -3.25 -8.95 -18.52
N GLU A 156 -1.97 -8.98 -18.14
CA GLU A 156 -1.24 -10.20 -17.78
C GLU A 156 -1.75 -10.78 -16.45
N GLU A 157 -2.01 -9.92 -15.47
CA GLU A 157 -2.33 -10.34 -14.10
C GLU A 157 -3.83 -10.43 -13.78
N LYS A 158 -4.68 -9.66 -14.47
CA LYS A 158 -6.10 -9.53 -14.11
C LYS A 158 -6.85 -10.85 -14.05
N ALA A 159 -6.49 -11.82 -14.90
CA ALA A 159 -7.16 -13.11 -14.98
C ALA A 159 -6.90 -13.93 -13.72
N ARG A 160 -5.67 -13.92 -13.21
CA ARG A 160 -5.29 -14.62 -11.96
C ARG A 160 -6.12 -14.12 -10.78
N ILE A 161 -6.15 -12.80 -10.59
CA ILE A 161 -6.91 -12.18 -9.48
C ILE A 161 -8.42 -12.38 -9.68
N ALA A 162 -8.94 -12.20 -10.89
CA ALA A 162 -10.38 -12.41 -11.15
C ALA A 162 -10.81 -13.87 -10.90
N ASP A 163 -9.97 -14.84 -11.27
CA ASP A 163 -10.23 -16.27 -11.05
C ASP A 163 -10.24 -16.63 -9.56
N PHE A 164 -9.36 -16.04 -8.73
CA PHE A 164 -9.39 -16.19 -7.26
C PHE A 164 -10.76 -15.84 -6.68
N TYR A 165 -11.34 -14.72 -7.11
CA TYR A 165 -12.68 -14.30 -6.69
C TYR A 165 -13.81 -15.02 -7.45
N GLY A 166 -13.52 -15.85 -8.47
CA GLY A 166 -14.52 -16.48 -9.32
C GLY A 166 -15.36 -15.46 -10.11
N ASN A 167 -14.74 -14.34 -10.47
CA ASN A 167 -15.30 -13.29 -11.32
C ASN A 167 -14.82 -13.49 -12.77
N THR A 168 -15.71 -13.34 -13.73
CA THR A 168 -15.42 -13.56 -15.16
C THR A 168 -15.45 -12.25 -15.97
N GLU A 169 -15.03 -11.14 -15.34
CA GLU A 169 -15.20 -9.72 -15.73
C GLU A 169 -16.61 -9.13 -15.67
N MET A 170 -16.73 -7.96 -15.02
CA MET A 170 -17.89 -7.07 -15.10
C MET A 170 -17.40 -5.62 -15.21
N GLY A 171 -17.38 -5.09 -16.44
CA GLY A 171 -16.81 -3.78 -16.78
C GLY A 171 -17.35 -2.61 -15.97
N GLY A 172 -16.54 -1.55 -15.88
CA GLY A 172 -16.83 -0.36 -15.08
C GLY A 172 -15.61 0.22 -14.38
N LEU A 173 -14.49 -0.52 -14.34
CA LEU A 173 -13.24 -0.04 -13.74
C LEU A 173 -12.72 1.20 -14.48
N THR A 174 -12.44 2.23 -13.69
CA THR A 174 -11.67 3.39 -14.12
C THR A 174 -10.36 3.43 -13.33
N ILE A 175 -9.25 3.70 -14.00
CA ILE A 175 -7.96 3.94 -13.36
C ILE A 175 -7.63 5.42 -13.56
N VAL A 176 -7.38 6.14 -12.47
CA VAL A 176 -7.14 7.58 -12.44
C VAL A 176 -5.70 7.84 -12.04
N PHE A 177 -4.92 8.36 -12.98
CA PHE A 177 -3.53 8.72 -12.73
C PHE A 177 -3.42 10.10 -12.10
N HIS A 178 -2.59 10.16 -11.06
CA HIS A 178 -2.15 11.39 -10.41
C HIS A 178 -0.72 11.70 -10.82
N ASP A 179 -0.36 12.99 -10.78
CA ASP A 179 0.98 13.44 -11.17
C ASP A 179 2.03 13.15 -10.06
N ASP A 180 1.59 13.03 -8.81
CA ASP A 180 2.43 12.84 -7.63
C ASP A 180 1.58 12.38 -6.42
N PHE A 181 2.23 11.89 -5.38
CA PHE A 181 1.57 11.48 -4.11
C PHE A 181 0.84 12.64 -3.43
N ASP A 182 1.25 13.87 -3.72
CA ASP A 182 0.71 15.11 -3.17
C ASP A 182 -0.70 15.40 -3.72
N THR A 183 -0.94 15.08 -4.99
CA THR A 183 -2.23 15.16 -5.68
C THR A 183 -3.11 13.96 -5.32
N LEU A 184 -2.51 12.76 -5.20
CA LEU A 184 -3.20 11.55 -4.74
C LEU A 184 -3.74 11.71 -3.31
N SER A 185 -2.91 12.13 -2.35
CA SER A 185 -3.29 12.34 -0.94
C SER A 185 -4.39 13.40 -0.79
N LYS A 186 -4.35 14.47 -1.61
CA LYS A 186 -5.42 15.49 -1.63
C LYS A 186 -6.75 14.92 -2.14
N ALA A 187 -6.70 13.96 -3.06
CA ALA A 187 -7.89 13.31 -3.60
C ALA A 187 -8.46 12.26 -2.63
N SER A 188 -7.61 11.43 -2.02
CA SER A 188 -8.00 10.39 -1.07
C SER A 188 -8.52 10.98 0.25
N GLY A 189 -7.95 12.11 0.69
CA GLY A 189 -8.20 12.69 2.00
C GLY A 189 -7.40 12.04 3.13
N TYR A 190 -6.51 11.09 2.81
CA TYR A 190 -5.52 10.49 3.71
C TYR A 190 -4.16 11.13 3.47
N GLU A 191 -3.42 11.41 4.55
CA GLU A 191 -2.01 11.77 4.43
C GLU A 191 -1.22 10.51 4.02
N GLU A 192 -0.31 10.65 3.05
CA GLU A 192 0.60 9.57 2.59
C GLU A 192 -0.09 8.38 1.88
N ALA A 193 -1.21 8.61 1.19
CA ALA A 193 -1.80 7.57 0.34
C ALA A 193 -0.86 7.20 -0.82
N MET A 194 -0.54 5.91 -0.96
CA MET A 194 0.26 5.36 -2.07
C MET A 194 -0.60 4.88 -3.24
N GLY A 195 -1.82 4.42 -2.93
CA GLY A 195 -2.92 4.09 -3.84
C GLY A 195 -4.24 4.13 -3.07
N TYR A 196 -5.37 4.13 -3.79
CA TYR A 196 -6.65 3.75 -3.19
C TYR A 196 -7.70 3.35 -4.23
N TYR A 197 -8.57 2.43 -3.86
CA TYR A 197 -9.78 2.09 -4.57
C TYR A 197 -11.01 2.83 -3.98
N ASP A 198 -11.68 3.64 -4.80
CA ASP A 198 -12.98 4.22 -4.45
C ASP A 198 -14.10 3.24 -4.79
N TYR A 199 -14.68 2.67 -3.74
CA TYR A 199 -15.79 1.73 -3.83
C TYR A 199 -17.00 2.28 -4.60
N TYR A 200 -17.34 3.56 -4.46
CA TYR A 200 -18.58 4.11 -5.03
C TYR A 200 -18.45 4.47 -6.51
N SER A 201 -17.29 4.97 -6.94
CA SER A 201 -17.02 5.28 -8.34
C SER A 201 -16.39 4.13 -9.11
N GLN A 202 -15.93 3.07 -8.43
CA GLN A 202 -15.16 1.96 -9.01
C GLN A 202 -13.89 2.48 -9.70
N GLU A 203 -13.21 3.39 -9.01
CA GLU A 203 -11.99 4.04 -9.47
C GLU A 203 -10.78 3.56 -8.67
N ILE A 204 -9.72 3.12 -9.34
CA ILE A 204 -8.40 2.96 -8.74
C ILE A 204 -7.63 4.25 -8.97
N HIS A 205 -7.04 4.81 -7.93
CA HIS A 205 -6.21 6.01 -7.99
C HIS A 205 -4.77 5.65 -7.65
N LEU A 206 -3.83 5.99 -8.54
CA LEU A 206 -2.40 5.72 -8.32
C LEU A 206 -1.50 6.76 -9.00
N VAL A 207 -0.22 6.73 -8.65
CA VAL A 207 0.87 7.48 -9.30
C VAL A 207 1.62 6.50 -10.22
N PRO A 208 1.54 6.66 -11.56
CA PRO A 208 1.91 5.59 -12.50
C PRO A 208 3.42 5.46 -12.80
N ASP A 209 4.22 6.42 -12.34
CA ASP A 209 5.68 6.50 -12.45
C ASP A 209 6.39 6.26 -11.12
N ASP A 210 5.67 5.82 -10.08
CA ASP A 210 6.26 5.33 -8.83
C ASP A 210 6.97 3.98 -9.05
N TYR A 211 7.90 3.59 -8.19
CA TYR A 211 8.63 2.32 -8.31
C TYR A 211 7.78 1.09 -7.94
N SER A 212 6.80 1.23 -7.03
CA SER A 212 5.91 0.15 -6.58
C SER A 212 4.54 0.19 -7.25
N TRP A 213 4.42 0.89 -8.39
CA TRP A 213 3.13 1.13 -9.06
C TRP A 213 2.38 -0.17 -9.42
N ASP A 214 3.12 -1.24 -9.69
CA ASP A 214 2.64 -2.56 -10.09
C ASP A 214 2.00 -3.30 -8.92
N ILE A 215 2.68 -3.40 -7.78
CA ILE A 215 2.16 -3.97 -6.54
C ILE A 215 0.93 -3.18 -6.10
N ILE A 216 1.02 -1.84 -6.07
CA ILE A 216 -0.11 -0.96 -5.71
C ILE A 216 -1.30 -1.22 -6.65
N LEU A 217 -1.08 -1.34 -7.95
CA LEU A 217 -2.16 -1.60 -8.90
C LEU A 217 -2.85 -2.94 -8.63
N LEU A 218 -2.10 -4.02 -8.39
CA LEU A 218 -2.69 -5.33 -8.12
C LEU A 218 -3.40 -5.38 -6.76
N HIS A 219 -2.87 -4.70 -5.75
CA HIS A 219 -3.51 -4.54 -4.44
C HIS A 219 -4.89 -3.88 -4.63
N GLU A 220 -4.95 -2.72 -5.29
CA GLU A 220 -6.21 -2.00 -5.50
C GLU A 220 -7.15 -2.74 -6.46
N TYR A 221 -6.61 -3.48 -7.43
CA TYR A 221 -7.41 -4.35 -8.29
C TYR A 221 -8.05 -5.51 -7.52
N SER A 222 -7.38 -6.02 -6.49
CA SER A 222 -7.95 -7.03 -5.59
C SER A 222 -9.15 -6.48 -4.82
N HIS A 223 -9.09 -5.24 -4.32
CA HIS A 223 -10.24 -4.55 -3.73
C HIS A 223 -11.41 -4.41 -4.71
N TYR A 224 -11.13 -4.05 -5.97
CA TYR A 224 -12.14 -4.03 -7.04
C TYR A 224 -12.77 -5.41 -7.29
N GLN A 225 -12.00 -6.49 -7.29
CA GLN A 225 -12.53 -7.84 -7.48
C GLN A 225 -13.35 -8.33 -6.27
N SER A 226 -12.93 -8.01 -5.04
CA SER A 226 -13.73 -8.25 -3.84
C SER A 226 -15.05 -7.48 -3.88
N HIS A 227 -15.04 -6.23 -4.35
CA HIS A 227 -16.25 -5.44 -4.61
C HIS A 227 -17.18 -6.18 -5.59
N LEU A 228 -16.69 -6.60 -6.75
CA LEU A 228 -17.50 -7.30 -7.75
C LEU A 228 -18.11 -8.60 -7.21
N TYR A 229 -17.35 -9.33 -6.40
CA TYR A 229 -17.85 -10.51 -5.70
C TYR A 229 -19.01 -10.14 -4.77
N SER A 230 -18.82 -9.12 -3.93
CA SER A 230 -19.83 -8.63 -3.00
C SER A 230 -21.12 -8.22 -3.72
N GLN A 231 -21.02 -7.49 -4.83
CA GLN A 231 -22.17 -7.11 -5.67
C GLN A 231 -22.90 -8.33 -6.24
N LYS A 232 -22.15 -9.29 -6.79
CA LYS A 232 -22.69 -10.51 -7.42
C LYS A 232 -23.53 -11.35 -6.44
N TYR A 233 -23.12 -11.39 -5.17
CA TYR A 233 -23.78 -12.19 -4.13
C TYR A 233 -24.65 -11.38 -3.18
N GLY A 234 -24.73 -10.05 -3.35
CA GLY A 234 -25.56 -9.16 -2.52
C GLY A 234 -25.07 -9.08 -1.08
N LEU A 235 -23.75 -9.00 -0.89
CA LEU A 235 -23.10 -8.93 0.41
C LEU A 235 -22.79 -7.46 0.80
N SER A 236 -22.44 -7.24 2.07
CA SER A 236 -22.06 -5.91 2.57
C SER A 236 -20.61 -5.60 2.18
N GLU A 237 -20.28 -4.32 2.01
CA GLU A 237 -18.88 -3.87 1.85
C GLU A 237 -18.05 -4.23 3.11
N THR A 238 -18.64 -4.06 4.30
CA THR A 238 -18.02 -4.37 5.60
C THR A 238 -18.24 -5.81 6.08
N ARG A 239 -18.41 -6.76 5.17
CA ARG A 239 -18.74 -8.16 5.51
C ARG A 239 -17.55 -8.94 6.05
N LEU A 240 -16.36 -8.64 5.57
CA LEU A 240 -15.09 -9.23 5.97
C LEU A 240 -14.38 -8.29 6.95
N PRO A 241 -13.58 -8.81 7.91
CA PRO A 241 -12.66 -7.99 8.66
C PRO A 241 -11.69 -7.29 7.71
N LEU A 242 -11.39 -6.01 7.96
CA LEU A 242 -10.50 -5.26 7.09
C LEU A 242 -9.10 -5.88 6.99
N TRP A 243 -8.54 -6.40 8.09
CA TRP A 243 -7.26 -7.11 8.05
C TRP A 243 -7.23 -8.27 7.04
N PHE A 244 -8.36 -8.97 6.85
CA PHE A 244 -8.39 -10.06 5.89
C PHE A 244 -8.50 -9.54 4.45
N GLU A 245 -9.26 -8.47 4.21
CA GLU A 245 -9.34 -7.86 2.87
C GLU A 245 -7.99 -7.25 2.44
N GLU A 246 -7.33 -6.51 3.33
CA GLU A 246 -5.99 -5.95 3.06
C GLU A 246 -4.94 -7.05 2.91
N GLY A 247 -4.91 -8.04 3.80
CA GLY A 247 -3.94 -9.13 3.72
C GLY A 247 -4.09 -9.98 2.45
N VAL A 248 -5.32 -10.20 1.97
CA VAL A 248 -5.54 -10.86 0.68
C VAL A 248 -5.13 -9.97 -0.49
N ALA A 249 -5.33 -8.66 -0.39
CA ALA A 249 -4.90 -7.71 -1.42
C ALA A 249 -3.36 -7.69 -1.55
N ASP A 250 -2.63 -7.61 -0.43
CA ASP A 250 -1.16 -7.69 -0.41
C ASP A 250 -0.65 -9.03 -0.92
N TYR A 251 -1.22 -10.14 -0.44
CA TYR A 251 -0.86 -11.48 -0.90
C TYR A 251 -1.06 -11.65 -2.42
N LEU A 252 -2.19 -11.19 -2.96
CA LEU A 252 -2.45 -11.28 -4.40
C LEU A 252 -1.62 -10.29 -5.23
N ALA A 253 -1.14 -9.20 -4.63
CA ALA A 253 -0.24 -8.24 -5.24
C ALA A 253 1.21 -8.74 -5.36
N GLY A 254 1.58 -9.78 -4.60
CA GLY A 254 2.91 -10.40 -4.64
C GLY A 254 3.82 -10.00 -3.49
N GLU A 255 3.28 -9.48 -2.40
CA GLU A 255 4.00 -9.29 -1.14
C GLU A 255 4.59 -10.63 -0.63
N THR A 256 5.78 -10.62 -0.03
CA THR A 256 6.46 -11.82 0.52
C THR A 256 6.91 -11.61 1.97
N SER A 257 6.88 -12.67 2.79
CA SER A 257 7.46 -12.64 4.15
C SER A 257 8.94 -12.31 4.19
N ASP A 258 9.68 -12.52 3.11
CA ASP A 258 11.14 -12.40 3.06
C ASP A 258 11.61 -10.94 3.28
N TRP A 259 10.71 -9.97 3.07
CA TRP A 259 10.98 -8.56 3.32
C TRP A 259 10.92 -8.17 4.81
N TYR A 260 10.52 -9.10 5.69
CA TYR A 260 10.25 -8.83 7.10
C TYR A 260 11.17 -9.63 8.03
N VAL A 261 11.65 -8.97 9.07
CA VAL A 261 12.24 -9.64 10.23
C VAL A 261 11.10 -10.14 11.11
N LEU A 262 10.67 -11.38 10.89
CA LEU A 262 9.45 -11.95 11.47
C LEU A 262 9.43 -11.91 13.01
N GLU A 263 10.58 -12.04 13.68
CA GLU A 263 10.69 -11.98 15.14
C GLU A 263 10.41 -10.59 15.73
N ASP A 264 10.56 -9.54 14.92
CA ASP A 264 10.33 -8.15 15.32
C ASP A 264 8.89 -7.69 15.05
N VAL A 265 8.07 -8.51 14.38
CA VAL A 265 6.68 -8.19 14.04
C VAL A 265 5.83 -8.13 15.31
N GLU A 266 5.32 -6.93 15.63
CA GLU A 266 4.33 -6.75 16.69
C GLU A 266 2.94 -7.20 16.23
N VAL A 267 2.21 -7.92 17.09
CA VAL A 267 0.85 -8.42 16.82
C VAL A 267 -0.16 -7.80 17.78
N THR A 268 -1.29 -7.31 17.24
CA THR A 268 -2.44 -6.79 17.98
C THR A 268 -3.67 -7.69 17.85
N ASP A 269 -4.74 -7.35 18.58
CA ASP A 269 -6.04 -8.04 18.49
C ASP A 269 -6.68 -7.85 17.11
N PHE A 270 -6.90 -8.94 16.37
CA PHE A 270 -7.54 -8.90 15.05
C PHE A 270 -8.89 -8.17 15.05
N LYS A 271 -9.64 -8.19 16.16
CA LYS A 271 -10.93 -7.49 16.25
C LYS A 271 -10.78 -5.97 16.32
N LEU A 272 -9.59 -5.46 16.66
CA LEU A 272 -9.28 -4.03 16.52
C LEU A 272 -9.01 -3.66 15.06
N LEU A 273 -8.77 -4.64 14.19
CA LEU A 273 -8.49 -4.47 12.77
C LEU A 273 -9.72 -4.79 11.89
N ASP A 274 -10.91 -4.97 12.48
CA ASP A 274 -12.14 -5.30 11.74
C ASP A 274 -12.59 -4.17 10.81
N TYR A 275 -12.29 -2.90 11.13
CA TYR A 275 -12.89 -1.73 10.47
C TYR A 275 -11.85 -0.66 10.16
N ASP A 276 -12.02 0.03 9.02
CA ASP A 276 -11.22 1.15 8.51
C ASP A 276 -10.69 2.09 9.61
N TYR A 277 -11.58 2.69 10.39
CA TYR A 277 -11.16 3.63 11.43
C TYR A 277 -10.22 2.99 12.45
N SER A 278 -10.53 1.80 12.96
CA SER A 278 -9.69 1.18 13.98
C SER A 278 -8.41 0.59 13.41
N PHE A 279 -8.44 0.14 12.16
CA PHE A 279 -7.29 -0.35 11.41
C PHE A 279 -6.22 0.75 11.26
N HIS A 280 -6.54 1.86 10.60
CA HIS A 280 -5.59 2.95 10.38
C HIS A 280 -5.13 3.63 11.68
N ASN A 281 -5.98 3.69 12.71
CA ASN A 281 -5.57 4.26 14.01
C ASN A 281 -4.70 3.34 14.86
N THR A 282 -4.59 2.06 14.50
CA THR A 282 -3.66 1.15 15.18
C THR A 282 -2.24 1.33 14.64
N TYR A 283 -2.09 1.86 13.41
CA TYR A 283 -0.79 2.22 12.84
C TYR A 283 0.03 3.07 13.81
N SER A 284 1.26 2.65 14.05
CA SER A 284 2.21 3.35 14.90
C SER A 284 3.62 3.15 14.39
N ARG A 285 4.59 3.87 14.95
CA ARG A 285 6.00 3.72 14.58
C ARG A 285 6.52 2.28 14.69
N ASN A 286 5.92 1.46 15.54
CA ASN A 286 6.37 0.10 15.82
C ASN A 286 5.36 -0.97 15.37
N TYR A 287 4.25 -0.57 14.76
CA TYR A 287 3.20 -1.50 14.40
C TYR A 287 2.53 -1.06 13.11
N ASP A 288 2.57 -1.96 12.13
CA ASP A 288 1.90 -1.80 10.85
C ASP A 288 0.78 -2.86 10.73
N PRO A 289 -0.50 -2.44 10.67
CA PRO A 289 -1.61 -3.37 10.51
C PRO A 289 -1.61 -4.09 9.16
N TYR A 290 -1.00 -3.53 8.10
CA TYR A 290 -0.89 -4.19 6.80
C TYR A 290 0.05 -5.40 6.89
N VAL A 291 1.21 -5.23 7.53
CA VAL A 291 2.18 -6.32 7.74
C VAL A 291 1.57 -7.50 8.52
N GLN A 292 0.88 -7.23 9.64
CA GLN A 292 0.18 -8.30 10.37
C GLN A 292 -0.90 -8.97 9.50
N SER A 293 -1.60 -8.20 8.67
CA SER A 293 -2.68 -8.67 7.81
C SER A 293 -2.17 -9.62 6.73
N PHE A 294 -1.14 -9.19 6.01
CA PHE A 294 -0.45 -9.98 5.00
C PHE A 294 0.09 -11.29 5.58
N LEU A 295 0.92 -11.22 6.63
CA LEU A 295 1.55 -12.39 7.24
C LEU A 295 0.51 -13.39 7.80
N ALA A 296 -0.63 -12.90 8.30
CA ALA A 296 -1.72 -13.76 8.74
C ALA A 296 -2.39 -14.50 7.58
N VAL A 297 -2.54 -13.86 6.42
CA VAL A 297 -3.08 -14.50 5.20
C VAL A 297 -2.07 -15.48 4.62
N GLU A 298 -0.81 -15.09 4.52
CA GLU A 298 0.27 -15.97 4.04
C GLU A 298 0.43 -17.22 4.92
N SER A 299 0.38 -17.06 6.26
CA SER A 299 0.35 -18.18 7.20
C SER A 299 -0.79 -19.17 6.91
N LEU A 300 -2.00 -18.67 6.59
CA LEU A 300 -3.12 -19.53 6.20
C LEU A 300 -2.85 -20.27 4.89
N VAL A 301 -2.20 -19.62 3.92
CA VAL A 301 -1.81 -20.25 2.65
C VAL A 301 -0.77 -21.34 2.90
N ASN A 302 0.25 -21.08 3.71
CA ASN A 302 1.32 -22.02 4.00
C ASN A 302 0.79 -23.27 4.74
N ASP A 303 -0.08 -23.07 5.73
CA ASP A 303 -0.60 -24.18 6.55
C ASP A 303 -1.78 -24.94 5.90
N HIS A 304 -2.56 -24.30 5.03
CA HIS A 304 -3.83 -24.83 4.56
C HIS A 304 -4.09 -24.75 3.04
N GLY A 305 -3.20 -24.11 2.28
CA GLY A 305 -3.31 -23.92 0.83
C GLY A 305 -4.11 -22.68 0.43
N GLU A 306 -3.73 -22.06 -0.69
CA GLU A 306 -4.36 -20.86 -1.24
C GLU A 306 -5.87 -21.05 -1.50
N GLU A 307 -6.30 -22.28 -1.83
CA GLU A 307 -7.71 -22.60 -2.08
C GLU A 307 -8.62 -22.40 -0.86
N LEU A 308 -8.04 -22.26 0.34
CA LEU A 308 -8.79 -21.96 1.55
C LEU A 308 -9.34 -20.52 1.52
N LEU A 309 -8.58 -19.54 1.03
CA LEU A 309 -8.92 -18.12 1.15
C LEU A 309 -10.27 -17.78 0.47
N PRO A 310 -10.57 -18.25 -0.76
CA PRO A 310 -11.86 -17.95 -1.41
C PRO A 310 -13.08 -18.48 -0.63
N THR A 311 -12.90 -19.47 0.26
CA THR A 311 -14.01 -20.01 1.05
C THR A 311 -14.57 -18.97 2.01
N PHE A 312 -13.73 -18.06 2.51
CA PHE A 312 -14.09 -17.02 3.47
C PHE A 312 -14.90 -15.87 2.85
N LEU A 313 -14.78 -15.64 1.54
CA LEU A 313 -15.42 -14.51 0.83
C LEU A 313 -16.95 -14.48 0.98
N SER A 314 -17.56 -15.65 1.26
CA SER A 314 -19.01 -15.82 1.42
C SER A 314 -19.57 -15.33 2.77
N ALA A 315 -18.72 -14.96 3.73
CA ALA A 315 -19.14 -14.42 5.02
C ALA A 315 -19.98 -13.16 4.86
N LYS A 316 -21.01 -12.99 5.70
CA LYS A 316 -21.93 -11.83 5.64
C LYS A 316 -21.61 -10.76 6.68
N MET A 317 -20.78 -11.09 7.66
CA MET A 317 -20.33 -10.20 8.72
C MET A 317 -19.03 -10.75 9.35
N PRO A 318 -18.21 -9.89 9.99
CA PRO A 318 -16.93 -10.31 10.58
C PRO A 318 -17.05 -11.50 11.55
N SER A 319 -18.12 -11.58 12.34
CA SER A 319 -18.31 -12.74 13.24
C SER A 319 -18.57 -14.06 12.53
N GLU A 320 -19.17 -14.03 11.33
CA GLU A 320 -19.35 -15.24 10.50
C GLU A 320 -18.02 -15.65 9.88
N PHE A 321 -17.23 -14.67 9.41
CA PHE A 321 -15.86 -14.90 8.95
C PHE A 321 -15.01 -15.59 10.03
N TYR A 322 -14.99 -15.06 11.25
CA TYR A 322 -14.21 -15.66 12.34
C TYR A 322 -14.66 -17.09 12.67
N ALA A 323 -15.97 -17.37 12.62
CA ALA A 323 -16.45 -18.74 12.81
C ALA A 323 -15.99 -19.69 11.70
N MET A 324 -15.91 -19.20 10.45
CA MET A 324 -15.40 -19.97 9.31
C MET A 324 -13.88 -20.20 9.43
N LEU A 325 -13.13 -19.18 9.87
CA LEU A 325 -11.70 -19.29 10.15
C LEU A 325 -11.44 -20.37 11.20
N GLU A 326 -12.12 -20.29 12.35
CA GLU A 326 -11.99 -21.29 13.42
C GLU A 326 -12.40 -22.70 12.98
N GLU A 327 -13.42 -22.82 12.13
CA GLU A 327 -13.84 -24.12 11.56
C GLU A 327 -12.80 -24.69 10.59
N ALA A 328 -12.20 -23.84 9.74
CA ALA A 328 -11.24 -24.25 8.74
C ALA A 328 -9.88 -24.64 9.33
N THR A 329 -9.37 -23.83 10.26
CA THR A 329 -8.07 -24.07 10.92
C THR A 329 -8.19 -25.08 12.06
N GLY A 330 -9.38 -25.23 12.64
CA GLY A 330 -9.60 -25.99 13.87
C GLY A 330 -9.04 -25.32 15.12
N MET A 331 -8.63 -24.05 15.04
CA MET A 331 -8.06 -23.26 16.12
C MET A 331 -9.03 -22.15 16.55
N GLU A 332 -9.06 -21.80 17.85
CA GLU A 332 -9.77 -20.59 18.27
C GLU A 332 -9.04 -19.34 17.76
N LEU A 333 -9.75 -18.24 17.46
CA LEU A 333 -9.14 -17.01 16.94
C LEU A 333 -7.99 -16.49 17.83
N ALA A 334 -8.13 -16.62 19.15
CA ALA A 334 -7.10 -16.19 20.11
C ALA A 334 -5.85 -17.08 20.08
N GLU A 335 -5.99 -18.34 19.67
CA GLU A 335 -4.87 -19.24 19.45
C GLU A 335 -4.19 -18.89 18.12
N PHE A 336 -4.96 -18.78 17.03
CA PHE A 336 -4.44 -18.36 15.72
C PHE A 336 -3.65 -17.04 15.79
N GLN A 337 -4.21 -16.00 16.42
CA GLN A 337 -3.53 -14.71 16.60
C GLN A 337 -2.19 -14.84 17.33
N LYS A 338 -2.04 -15.82 18.21
CA LYS A 338 -0.82 -16.01 18.97
C LYS A 338 0.24 -16.79 18.18
N THR A 339 -0.16 -17.65 17.26
CA THR A 339 0.72 -18.69 16.70
C THR A 339 0.90 -18.62 15.19
N PHE A 340 0.20 -17.74 14.46
CA PHE A 340 0.26 -17.73 12.99
C PHE A 340 1.67 -17.49 12.43
N LEU A 341 2.54 -16.78 13.17
CA LEU A 341 3.95 -16.58 12.80
C LEU A 341 4.88 -17.72 13.21
N ASP A 342 4.47 -18.62 14.11
CA ASP A 342 5.39 -19.58 14.74
C ASP A 342 6.06 -20.49 13.71
N SER A 343 5.30 -21.04 12.75
CA SER A 343 5.83 -21.89 11.68
C SER A 343 6.76 -21.13 10.75
N MET A 344 6.39 -19.89 10.36
CA MET A 344 7.18 -19.06 9.45
C MET A 344 8.52 -18.66 10.08
N ILE A 345 8.52 -18.30 11.37
CA ILE A 345 9.74 -18.02 12.14
C ILE A 345 10.61 -19.27 12.25
N GLU A 346 10.03 -20.44 12.52
CA GLU A 346 10.79 -21.70 12.60
C GLU A 346 11.45 -22.05 11.25
N GLU A 347 10.74 -21.87 10.14
CA GLU A 347 11.24 -22.11 8.79
C GLU A 347 12.34 -21.12 8.41
N SER A 348 12.11 -19.82 8.58
CA SER A 348 13.09 -18.76 8.32
C SER A 348 14.37 -18.94 9.17
N THR A 349 14.23 -19.25 10.46
CA THR A 349 15.38 -19.54 11.34
C THR A 349 16.15 -20.77 10.84
N ALA A 350 15.46 -21.86 10.50
CA ALA A 350 16.10 -23.09 10.06
C ALA A 350 16.81 -22.94 8.70
N GLU A 351 16.30 -22.07 7.83
CA GLU A 351 16.94 -21.67 6.59
C GLU A 351 18.19 -20.83 6.84
N GLN A 352 18.09 -19.76 7.64
CA GLN A 352 19.23 -18.92 8.01
C GLN A 352 20.36 -19.74 8.66
N GLU A 353 20.05 -20.72 9.51
CA GLU A 353 21.04 -21.63 10.09
C GLU A 353 21.84 -22.42 9.03
N LYS A 354 21.24 -22.72 7.87
CA LYS A 354 21.96 -23.38 6.76
C LYS A 354 22.86 -22.40 6.02
N TYR A 355 22.41 -21.17 5.76
CA TYR A 355 23.24 -20.11 5.19
C TYR A 355 24.46 -19.86 6.08
N ASP A 356 24.27 -19.71 7.38
CA ASP A 356 25.34 -19.55 8.36
C ASP A 356 26.30 -20.76 8.36
N ALA A 357 25.78 -21.99 8.25
CA ALA A 357 26.60 -23.19 8.17
C ALA A 357 27.44 -23.26 6.88
N ALA A 358 26.91 -22.78 5.75
CA ALA A 358 27.65 -22.69 4.49
C ALA A 358 28.82 -21.71 4.61
N TYR A 359 28.58 -20.49 5.12
CA TYR A 359 29.63 -19.50 5.36
C TYR A 359 30.67 -20.00 6.38
N GLU A 360 30.24 -20.62 7.49
CA GLU A 360 31.18 -21.17 8.47
C GLU A 360 32.06 -22.29 7.87
N ALA A 361 31.50 -23.10 6.96
CA ALA A 361 32.27 -24.11 6.22
C ALA A 361 33.28 -23.47 5.25
N MET A 362 32.90 -22.39 4.57
CA MET A 362 33.78 -21.59 3.69
C MET A 362 34.97 -21.01 4.47
N GLU A 363 34.71 -20.32 5.59
CA GLU A 363 35.74 -19.74 6.46
C GLU A 363 36.72 -20.80 6.99
N LYS A 364 36.20 -21.98 7.36
CA LYS A 364 37.00 -23.13 7.83
C LYS A 364 37.70 -23.88 6.68
N ARG A 365 37.59 -23.40 5.44
CA ARG A 365 38.14 -24.00 4.22
C ARG A 365 37.67 -25.43 3.96
N LYS A 366 36.44 -25.73 4.35
CA LYS A 366 35.77 -27.02 4.11
C LYS A 366 34.86 -26.91 2.87
N TYR A 367 35.47 -26.63 1.73
CA TYR A 367 34.75 -26.23 0.52
C TYR A 367 33.78 -27.30 -0.02
N GLU A 368 34.11 -28.59 0.10
CA GLU A 368 33.18 -29.67 -0.28
C GLU A 368 31.92 -29.71 0.61
N GLU A 369 32.04 -29.34 1.89
CA GLU A 369 30.91 -29.23 2.82
C GLU A 369 30.04 -28.02 2.48
N ALA A 370 30.67 -26.87 2.23
CA ALA A 370 29.98 -25.65 1.79
C ALA A 370 29.21 -25.85 0.47
N ALA A 371 29.86 -26.40 -0.56
CA ALA A 371 29.23 -26.70 -1.86
C ALA A 371 27.97 -27.54 -1.69
N LYS A 372 28.05 -28.58 -0.84
CA LYS A 372 26.92 -29.47 -0.59
C LYS A 372 25.74 -28.75 0.08
N ILE A 373 26.01 -27.82 1.00
CA ILE A 373 24.95 -27.04 1.66
C ILE A 373 24.32 -26.06 0.67
N ILE A 374 25.12 -25.37 -0.15
CA ILE A 374 24.64 -24.46 -1.20
C ILE A 374 23.75 -25.21 -2.20
N ASP A 375 24.18 -26.39 -2.66
CA ASP A 375 23.37 -27.22 -3.56
C ASP A 375 22.04 -27.64 -2.93
N GLU A 376 22.03 -27.96 -1.62
CA GLU A 376 20.80 -28.31 -0.88
C GLU A 376 19.86 -27.11 -0.72
N LEU A 377 20.39 -25.89 -0.53
CA LEU A 377 19.60 -24.66 -0.46
C LEU A 377 18.96 -24.32 -1.82
N LYS A 378 19.68 -24.50 -2.93
CA LYS A 378 19.19 -24.23 -4.28
C LYS A 378 17.98 -25.07 -4.70
N GLU A 379 17.74 -26.23 -4.09
CA GLU A 379 16.65 -27.12 -4.50
C GLU A 379 15.25 -26.51 -4.30
N ASN A 380 15.09 -25.60 -3.33
CA ASN A 380 13.80 -25.00 -2.97
C ASN A 380 13.84 -23.48 -2.84
N ALA A 381 14.94 -22.85 -3.26
CA ALA A 381 15.16 -21.41 -3.17
C ALA A 381 14.18 -20.62 -4.04
N SER A 382 13.71 -19.48 -3.54
CA SER A 382 13.05 -18.45 -4.34
C SER A 382 14.00 -17.90 -5.41
N GLU A 383 13.49 -17.09 -6.34
CA GLU A 383 14.35 -16.46 -7.35
C GLU A 383 15.39 -15.51 -6.72
N GLU A 384 14.99 -14.80 -5.66
CA GLU A 384 15.86 -13.90 -4.89
C GLU A 384 16.93 -14.68 -4.11
N ASP A 385 16.54 -15.78 -3.45
CA ASP A 385 17.48 -16.69 -2.76
C ASP A 385 18.46 -17.33 -3.74
N LEU A 386 18.01 -17.70 -4.94
CA LEU A 386 18.87 -18.25 -5.98
C LEU A 386 19.96 -17.25 -6.38
N ASN A 387 19.66 -15.95 -6.42
CA ASN A 387 20.67 -14.93 -6.65
C ASN A 387 21.72 -14.91 -5.53
N HIS A 388 21.31 -14.85 -4.26
CA HIS A 388 22.23 -14.85 -3.12
C HIS A 388 23.10 -16.12 -3.07
N LEU A 389 22.50 -17.30 -3.27
CA LEU A 389 23.20 -18.59 -3.33
C LEU A 389 24.19 -18.67 -4.48
N THR A 390 23.94 -17.92 -5.55
CA THR A 390 24.82 -17.84 -6.71
C THR A 390 26.04 -16.95 -6.40
N TRP A 391 25.87 -15.83 -5.71
CA TRP A 391 27.01 -15.06 -5.19
C TRP A 391 27.85 -15.88 -4.21
N MET A 392 27.21 -16.62 -3.29
CA MET A 392 27.91 -17.52 -2.38
C MET A 392 28.69 -18.63 -3.12
N GLN A 393 28.14 -19.14 -4.22
CA GLN A 393 28.83 -20.11 -5.08
C GLN A 393 30.06 -19.50 -5.77
N THR A 394 29.96 -18.25 -6.22
CA THR A 394 31.08 -17.50 -6.80
C THR A 394 32.19 -17.30 -5.76
N ASP A 395 31.84 -16.85 -4.55
CA ASP A 395 32.78 -16.73 -3.43
C ASP A 395 33.49 -18.04 -3.14
N LEU A 396 32.74 -19.15 -3.14
CA LEU A 396 33.29 -20.47 -2.91
C LEU A 396 34.34 -20.87 -3.97
N TYR A 397 34.14 -20.51 -5.25
CA TYR A 397 35.16 -20.73 -6.28
C TYR A 397 36.38 -19.83 -6.06
N LEU A 398 36.18 -18.55 -5.75
CA LEU A 398 37.26 -17.59 -5.54
C LEU A 398 38.13 -17.97 -4.33
N MET A 399 37.52 -18.39 -3.22
CA MET A 399 38.23 -18.86 -2.03
C MET A 399 39.07 -20.13 -2.27
N GLN A 400 38.78 -20.87 -3.35
CA GLN A 400 39.52 -22.05 -3.78
C GLN A 400 40.60 -21.74 -4.84
N ASP A 401 40.82 -20.45 -5.16
CA ASP A 401 41.66 -20.01 -6.28
C ASP A 401 41.20 -20.59 -7.64
N GLN A 402 39.90 -20.91 -7.77
CA GLN A 402 39.28 -21.49 -8.98
C GLN A 402 38.68 -20.39 -9.88
N PHE A 403 39.54 -19.49 -10.36
CA PHE A 403 39.10 -18.32 -11.14
C PHE A 403 38.45 -18.71 -12.48
N ASP A 404 38.96 -19.74 -13.16
CA ASP A 404 38.40 -20.20 -14.43
C ASP A 404 36.97 -20.72 -14.25
N GLU A 405 36.72 -21.47 -13.19
CA GLU A 405 35.38 -21.97 -12.85
C GLU A 405 34.44 -20.83 -12.45
N ALA A 406 34.90 -19.86 -11.67
CA ALA A 406 34.12 -18.67 -11.32
C ALA A 406 33.73 -17.85 -12.56
N ILE A 407 34.65 -17.65 -13.50
CA ILE A 407 34.41 -16.96 -14.78
C ILE A 407 33.36 -17.70 -15.60
N VAL A 408 33.51 -19.02 -15.79
CA VAL A 408 32.55 -19.82 -16.57
C VAL A 408 31.16 -19.77 -15.94
N PHE A 409 31.09 -19.83 -14.61
CA PHE A 409 29.84 -19.76 -13.87
C PHE A 409 29.14 -18.40 -14.04
N MET A 410 29.86 -17.30 -13.86
CA MET A 410 29.31 -15.95 -14.04
C MET A 410 28.95 -15.63 -15.50
N GLN A 411 29.68 -16.18 -16.48
CA GLN A 411 29.33 -16.06 -17.90
C GLN A 411 28.02 -16.79 -18.23
N ASP A 412 27.85 -18.01 -17.73
CA ASP A 412 26.58 -18.74 -17.88
C ASP A 412 25.42 -17.96 -17.27
N ARG A 413 25.66 -17.31 -16.12
CA ARG A 413 24.69 -16.45 -15.45
C ARG A 413 24.33 -15.21 -16.28
N LEU A 414 25.31 -14.53 -16.90
CA LEU A 414 25.04 -13.39 -17.81
C LEU A 414 24.27 -13.78 -19.08
N GLU A 415 24.39 -15.03 -19.52
CA GLU A 415 23.71 -15.56 -20.71
C GLU A 415 22.31 -16.11 -20.39
N ASN A 416 22.14 -16.76 -19.25
CA ASN A 416 20.97 -17.59 -18.93
C ASN A 416 20.27 -17.22 -17.60
N GLY A 417 20.82 -16.30 -16.81
CA GLY A 417 20.28 -15.84 -15.53
C GLY A 417 19.21 -14.74 -15.68
N ASN A 418 18.73 -14.25 -14.54
CA ASN A 418 17.76 -13.16 -14.49
C ASN A 418 18.42 -11.84 -14.95
N SER A 419 17.76 -11.13 -15.87
CA SER A 419 18.20 -9.85 -16.41
C SER A 419 18.30 -8.73 -15.36
N ASP A 420 17.53 -8.81 -14.29
CA ASP A 420 17.44 -7.79 -13.25
C ASP A 420 18.77 -7.66 -12.48
N TYR A 421 19.55 -8.74 -12.40
CA TYR A 421 20.87 -8.77 -11.78
C TYR A 421 22.02 -8.63 -12.78
N ARG A 422 21.73 -8.29 -14.04
CA ARG A 422 22.75 -8.22 -15.09
C ARG A 422 23.88 -7.25 -14.75
N LEU A 423 23.57 -6.10 -14.16
CA LEU A 423 24.57 -5.10 -13.78
C LEU A 423 25.52 -5.67 -12.73
N ASP A 424 24.99 -6.24 -11.64
CA ASP A 424 25.78 -6.86 -10.57
C ASP A 424 26.64 -8.02 -11.09
N ASP A 425 26.10 -8.81 -12.03
CA ASP A 425 26.80 -9.92 -12.65
C ASP A 425 27.96 -9.46 -13.54
N LEU A 426 27.77 -8.37 -14.29
CA LEU A 426 28.81 -7.74 -15.09
C LEU A 426 29.93 -7.20 -14.19
N MET A 427 29.56 -6.51 -13.11
CA MET A 427 30.52 -5.93 -12.16
C MET A 427 31.30 -7.03 -11.43
N THR A 428 30.62 -8.06 -10.93
CA THR A 428 31.27 -9.22 -10.30
C THR A 428 32.22 -9.93 -11.26
N LEU A 429 31.81 -10.17 -12.51
CA LEU A 429 32.68 -10.78 -13.51
C LEU A 429 33.88 -9.88 -13.86
N ALA A 430 33.68 -8.56 -13.92
CA ALA A 430 34.75 -7.60 -14.15
C ALA A 430 35.79 -7.65 -13.02
N GLU A 431 35.35 -7.71 -11.76
CA GLU A 431 36.23 -7.85 -10.59
C GLU A 431 37.06 -9.14 -10.69
N ILE A 432 36.46 -10.27 -11.08
CA ILE A 432 37.20 -11.55 -11.24
C ILE A 432 38.26 -11.41 -12.33
N TYR A 433 37.93 -10.74 -13.45
CA TYR A 433 38.88 -10.50 -14.53
C TYR A 433 40.01 -9.52 -14.18
N LEU A 434 39.89 -8.67 -13.14
CA LEU A 434 41.03 -7.86 -12.67
C LEU A 434 42.23 -8.74 -12.30
N LEU A 435 41.97 -9.94 -11.79
CA LEU A 435 43.01 -10.89 -11.37
C LEU A 435 43.64 -11.65 -12.55
N VAL A 436 42.88 -11.85 -13.64
CA VAL A 436 43.24 -12.79 -14.72
C VAL A 436 43.56 -12.07 -16.04
N ASP A 437 42.71 -11.13 -16.46
CA ASP A 437 42.83 -10.39 -17.72
C ASP A 437 42.20 -8.98 -17.58
N PRO A 438 43.01 -7.97 -17.16
CA PRO A 438 42.50 -6.62 -16.94
C PRO A 438 41.91 -5.95 -18.18
N GLU A 439 42.30 -6.36 -19.40
CA GLU A 439 41.72 -5.80 -20.63
C GLU A 439 40.25 -6.22 -20.77
N VAL A 440 39.93 -7.49 -20.47
CA VAL A 440 38.56 -8.00 -20.47
C VAL A 440 37.74 -7.36 -19.35
N SER A 441 38.35 -7.18 -18.19
CA SER A 441 37.77 -6.50 -17.03
C SER A 441 37.25 -5.09 -17.38
N LEU A 442 38.06 -4.29 -18.10
CA LEU A 442 37.64 -2.95 -18.57
C LEU A 442 36.49 -2.99 -19.57
N GLU A 443 36.47 -3.96 -20.49
CA GLU A 443 35.36 -4.08 -21.45
C GLU A 443 34.03 -4.43 -20.75
N LEU A 444 34.07 -5.23 -19.69
CA LEU A 444 32.88 -5.56 -18.88
C LEU A 444 32.35 -4.33 -18.12
N VAL A 445 33.22 -3.52 -17.51
CA VAL A 445 32.79 -2.26 -16.85
C VAL A 445 32.19 -1.28 -17.85
N ARG A 446 32.72 -1.22 -19.08
CA ARG A 446 32.11 -0.42 -20.15
C ARG A 446 30.74 -0.93 -20.57
N GLU A 447 30.53 -2.25 -20.60
CA GLU A 447 29.22 -2.83 -20.84
C GLU A 447 28.26 -2.49 -19.68
N ALA A 448 28.72 -2.61 -18.43
CA ALA A 448 27.96 -2.24 -17.24
C ALA A 448 27.54 -0.75 -17.27
N ASP A 449 28.41 0.16 -17.70
CA ASP A 449 28.10 1.60 -17.84
C ASP A 449 26.97 1.84 -18.85
N VAL A 450 26.97 1.11 -19.97
CA VAL A 450 25.88 1.18 -20.97
C VAL A 450 24.58 0.66 -20.38
N VAL A 451 24.60 -0.48 -19.68
CA VAL A 451 23.42 -1.05 -19.03
C VAL A 451 22.84 -0.08 -18.00
N ALA A 452 23.69 0.51 -17.14
CA ALA A 452 23.30 1.49 -16.14
C ALA A 452 22.68 2.77 -16.75
N MET A 453 23.07 3.15 -17.97
CA MET A 453 22.47 4.29 -18.68
C MET A 453 21.15 3.96 -19.38
N GLU A 454 20.92 2.71 -19.75
CA GLU A 454 19.71 2.25 -20.45
C GLU A 454 18.56 1.94 -19.50
N ASP A 455 18.84 1.69 -18.23
CA ASP A 455 17.83 1.43 -17.21
C ASP A 455 17.22 2.74 -16.67
N GLU A 456 16.09 3.15 -17.27
CA GLU A 456 15.34 4.34 -16.86
C GLU A 456 14.72 4.22 -15.44
N ASN A 457 14.66 3.01 -14.86
CA ASN A 457 14.12 2.76 -13.52
C ASN A 457 15.18 2.87 -12.40
N MET A 458 16.47 2.96 -12.75
CA MET A 458 17.56 3.00 -11.79
C MET A 458 17.77 4.43 -11.25
N GLU A 459 16.90 4.89 -10.35
CA GLU A 459 17.08 6.19 -9.68
C GLU A 459 18.25 6.10 -8.67
N PHE A 460 19.39 6.73 -8.99
CA PHE A 460 20.58 6.93 -8.13
C PHE A 460 21.44 5.70 -7.78
N GLY A 461 22.51 5.49 -8.56
CA GLY A 461 23.89 5.44 -8.05
C GLY A 461 24.31 4.31 -7.10
N TYR A 462 23.94 3.06 -7.36
CA TYR A 462 24.52 1.92 -6.63
C TYR A 462 26.03 1.77 -6.92
N TYR A 463 26.44 2.00 -8.16
CA TYR A 463 27.84 2.03 -8.59
C TYR A 463 28.25 3.44 -9.06
N ASP A 464 29.41 3.94 -8.59
CA ASP A 464 30.03 5.16 -9.14
C ASP A 464 30.75 4.83 -10.45
N MET A 465 29.98 4.64 -11.52
CA MET A 465 30.51 4.18 -12.81
C MET A 465 31.62 5.08 -13.37
N GLU A 466 31.64 6.38 -13.03
CA GLU A 466 32.72 7.28 -13.41
C GLU A 466 34.04 6.89 -12.73
N ALA A 467 34.01 6.63 -11.41
CA ALA A 467 35.16 6.18 -10.64
C ALA A 467 35.62 4.77 -11.07
N TYR A 468 34.69 3.84 -11.32
CA TYR A 468 35.00 2.51 -11.85
C TYR A 468 35.72 2.60 -13.21
N LEU A 469 35.18 3.39 -14.15
CA LEU A 469 35.81 3.54 -15.46
C LEU A 469 37.20 4.18 -15.36
N GLU A 470 37.38 5.22 -14.54
CA GLU A 470 38.69 5.84 -14.33
C GLU A 470 39.72 4.81 -13.83
N ALA A 471 39.35 4.05 -12.80
CA ALA A 471 40.23 3.07 -12.18
C ALA A 471 40.62 1.95 -13.17
N TYR A 472 39.65 1.36 -13.87
CA TYR A 472 39.89 0.26 -14.80
C TYR A 472 40.65 0.73 -16.06
N GLU A 473 40.45 1.97 -16.52
CA GLU A 473 41.26 2.56 -17.59
C GLU A 473 42.72 2.78 -17.15
N LEU A 474 42.94 3.23 -15.92
CA LEU A 474 44.29 3.40 -15.36
C LEU A 474 45.01 2.06 -15.22
N ILE A 475 44.32 1.01 -14.75
CA ILE A 475 44.84 -0.37 -14.68
C ILE A 475 45.33 -0.84 -16.05
N ASN A 476 44.63 -0.47 -17.13
CA ASN A 476 44.98 -0.83 -18.51
C ASN A 476 45.90 0.20 -19.21
N SER A 477 46.54 1.08 -18.45
CA SER A 477 47.38 2.17 -18.97
C SER A 477 48.85 2.02 -18.60
N SER A 478 49.62 3.11 -18.74
CA SER A 478 50.99 3.20 -18.21
C SER A 478 51.06 3.39 -16.68
N SER A 479 49.93 3.59 -16.00
CA SER A 479 49.83 3.85 -14.56
C SER A 479 48.95 2.82 -13.82
N PRO A 480 49.18 1.50 -13.95
CA PRO A 480 48.28 0.49 -13.40
C PRO A 480 48.13 0.54 -11.88
N TYR A 481 49.20 0.87 -11.16
CA TYR A 481 49.18 1.04 -9.71
C TYR A 481 48.15 2.07 -9.25
N GLU A 482 48.05 3.22 -9.95
CA GLU A 482 47.10 4.29 -9.58
C GLU A 482 45.66 3.79 -9.67
N GLY A 483 45.33 3.01 -10.71
CA GLY A 483 44.00 2.44 -10.87
C GLY A 483 43.65 1.40 -9.79
N TYR A 484 44.57 0.49 -9.44
CA TYR A 484 44.34 -0.44 -8.33
C TYR A 484 44.15 0.28 -6.99
N MET A 485 44.92 1.35 -6.74
CA MET A 485 44.77 2.13 -5.51
C MET A 485 43.43 2.87 -5.45
N ILE A 486 42.91 3.38 -6.56
CA ILE A 486 41.56 3.95 -6.59
C ILE A 486 40.53 2.90 -6.18
N LEU A 487 40.59 1.70 -6.76
CA LEU A 487 39.66 0.63 -6.39
C LEU A 487 39.70 0.27 -4.91
N LEU A 488 40.89 0.19 -4.32
CA LEU A 488 41.09 -0.19 -2.91
C LEU A 488 40.77 0.96 -1.93
N GLU A 489 41.19 2.19 -2.23
CA GLU A 489 41.03 3.35 -1.33
C GLU A 489 39.61 3.91 -1.35
N GLU A 490 38.91 3.79 -2.48
CA GLU A 490 37.52 4.24 -2.64
C GLU A 490 36.50 3.11 -2.40
N GLU A 491 36.96 1.92 -2.00
CA GLU A 491 36.12 0.76 -1.68
C GLU A 491 35.20 0.35 -2.87
N LEU A 492 35.74 0.42 -4.09
CA LEU A 492 35.04 0.10 -5.35
C LEU A 492 35.16 -1.39 -5.75
N ILE A 493 35.44 -2.28 -4.80
CA ILE A 493 35.43 -3.73 -5.00
C ILE A 493 34.68 -4.29 -3.81
N TYR A 494 33.71 -5.18 -4.05
CA TYR A 494 32.88 -5.73 -2.98
C TYR A 494 33.38 -7.08 -2.48
N ASN A 495 34.00 -7.88 -3.34
CA ASN A 495 34.41 -9.23 -2.98
C ASN A 495 35.69 -9.25 -2.13
N GLU A 496 35.60 -9.63 -0.85
CA GLU A 496 36.76 -9.68 0.07
C GLU A 496 37.91 -10.55 -0.46
N THR A 497 37.61 -11.68 -1.12
CA THR A 497 38.65 -12.55 -1.68
C THR A 497 39.38 -11.85 -2.83
N ILE A 498 38.67 -11.11 -3.68
CA ILE A 498 39.28 -10.35 -4.78
C ILE A 498 40.13 -9.20 -4.22
N ILE A 499 39.64 -8.49 -3.20
CA ILE A 499 40.40 -7.44 -2.49
C ILE A 499 41.72 -7.99 -1.98
N GLU A 500 41.71 -9.10 -1.23
CA GLU A 500 42.93 -9.74 -0.71
C GLU A 500 43.90 -10.11 -1.84
N LYS A 501 43.39 -10.63 -2.96
CA LYS A 501 44.22 -11.01 -4.12
C LYS A 501 44.77 -9.81 -4.89
N ILE A 502 44.02 -8.72 -4.98
CA ILE A 502 44.51 -7.47 -5.58
C ILE A 502 45.59 -6.86 -4.69
N ASP A 503 45.42 -6.85 -3.36
CA ASP A 503 46.47 -6.42 -2.43
C ASP A 503 47.76 -7.23 -2.60
N GLU A 504 47.65 -8.57 -2.68
CA GLU A 504 48.79 -9.45 -2.95
C GLU A 504 49.46 -9.13 -4.30
N LYS A 505 48.65 -8.95 -5.36
CA LYS A 505 49.11 -8.60 -6.71
C LYS A 505 49.82 -7.24 -6.74
N VAL A 506 49.27 -6.24 -6.08
CA VAL A 506 49.84 -4.89 -6.01
C VAL A 506 51.18 -4.93 -5.27
N ALA A 507 51.26 -5.65 -4.16
CA ALA A 507 52.51 -5.81 -3.41
C ALA A 507 53.59 -6.57 -4.20
N GLU A 508 53.21 -7.54 -5.04
CA GLU A 508 54.14 -8.29 -5.88
C GLU A 508 54.62 -7.50 -7.12
N GLU A 509 53.70 -6.84 -7.83
CA GLU A 509 53.98 -6.17 -9.10
C GLU A 509 54.51 -4.74 -8.92
N PHE A 510 54.18 -4.06 -7.81
CA PHE A 510 54.55 -2.67 -7.53
C PHE A 510 55.30 -2.46 -6.18
N PRO A 511 56.37 -3.23 -5.89
CA PRO A 511 57.02 -3.25 -4.58
C PRO A 511 57.78 -1.95 -4.21
N GLU A 512 57.97 -1.02 -5.16
CA GLU A 512 58.58 0.29 -4.91
C GLU A 512 57.55 1.39 -4.60
N ALA A 513 56.26 1.09 -4.80
CA ALA A 513 55.14 1.99 -4.55
C ALA A 513 54.38 1.66 -3.24
N SER A 514 54.38 0.37 -2.85
CA SER A 514 53.96 -0.13 -1.52
C SER A 514 55.00 0.15 -0.42
#